data_AF-A0A8J7MJP2-F1
#
_entry.id   AF-A0A8J7MJP2-F1
#
_cell.length_a   1.000
_cell.length_b   1.000
_cell.length_c   1.000
_cell.angle_alpha   90.00
_cell.angle_beta   90.00
_cell.angle_gamma   90.00
#
_symmetry.space_group_name_H-M   'P 1'
#
loop_
_entity.id
_entity.type
_entity.pdbx_description
1 polymer ?
#
loop_
_entity_poly.entity_id
_entity_poly.type
_entity_poly.pdbx_seq_one_letter_code
_entity_poly.pdbx_strand_id
1 'polypeptide(L)'
;KNQAIKNTKKIILGNGFKSEEKTKKGRWSFSDGEFEKKQTHNNLVELVFRLYASLFEFKEATVFFNENYYNRNEEIKLYLLIRILFDLNEKEIIKQELEAAIETGIKPRESLLTILNSINKDNILPRYM
;
A
#
# COMPACT_ATOMS: atom_id res chain seq x y z
N LYS A 1 -14.53 -18.11 -1.21
CA LYS A 1 -13.82 -16.80 -1.24
C LYS A 1 -14.85 -15.68 -1.20
N ASN A 2 -14.66 -14.70 -0.32
CA ASN A 2 -15.62 -13.63 0.02
C ASN A 2 -16.17 -12.89 -1.23
N GLN A 3 -17.51 -12.80 -1.35
CA GLN A 3 -18.19 -12.17 -2.48
C GLN A 3 -17.87 -10.68 -2.60
N ALA A 4 -17.62 -9.99 -1.48
CA ALA A 4 -17.23 -8.58 -1.46
C ALA A 4 -15.87 -8.38 -2.17
N ILE A 5 -14.87 -9.21 -1.84
CA ILE A 5 -13.54 -9.16 -2.48
C ILE A 5 -13.67 -9.39 -4.00
N LYS A 6 -14.51 -10.35 -4.42
CA LYS A 6 -14.75 -10.61 -5.84
C LYS A 6 -15.39 -9.41 -6.55
N ASN A 7 -16.35 -8.75 -5.91
CA ASN A 7 -17.02 -7.58 -6.47
C ASN A 7 -16.05 -6.39 -6.57
N THR A 8 -15.26 -6.10 -5.53
CA THR A 8 -14.31 -4.99 -5.56
C THR A 8 -13.21 -5.20 -6.59
N LYS A 9 -12.69 -6.42 -6.75
CA LYS A 9 -11.72 -6.74 -7.83
C LYS A 9 -12.28 -6.50 -9.22
N LYS A 10 -13.58 -6.79 -9.44
CA LYS A 10 -14.25 -6.45 -10.72
C LYS A 10 -14.34 -4.94 -10.92
N ILE A 11 -14.62 -4.17 -9.87
CA ILE A 11 -14.70 -2.70 -9.94
C ILE A 11 -13.33 -2.11 -10.25
N ILE A 12 -12.24 -2.63 -9.66
CA ILE A 12 -10.86 -2.22 -9.99
C ILE A 12 -10.58 -2.40 -11.48
N LEU A 13 -10.90 -3.58 -12.03
CA LEU A 13 -10.76 -3.85 -13.47
C LEU A 13 -11.65 -2.94 -14.33
N GLY A 14 -12.86 -2.63 -13.86
CA GLY A 14 -13.84 -1.80 -14.55
C GLY A 14 -13.57 -0.29 -14.48
N ASN A 15 -12.78 0.19 -13.51
CA ASN A 15 -12.41 1.61 -13.37
C ASN A 15 -11.53 2.10 -14.55
N GLY A 16 -10.93 1.16 -15.30
CA GLY A 16 -10.16 1.51 -16.50
C GLY A 16 -8.90 2.32 -16.22
N PHE A 17 -8.47 2.40 -14.96
CA PHE A 17 -7.16 2.94 -14.59
C PHE A 17 -6.08 2.05 -15.19
N LYS A 18 -5.24 2.64 -16.03
CA LYS A 18 -4.03 2.00 -16.54
C LYS A 18 -2.86 2.80 -15.97
N SER A 19 -1.97 2.13 -15.24
CA SER A 19 -0.71 2.77 -14.83
C SER A 19 0.00 3.22 -16.11
N GLU A 20 0.15 4.53 -16.31
CA GLU A 20 0.87 5.03 -17.48
C GLU A 20 2.27 4.41 -17.53
N GLU A 21 2.58 3.73 -18.65
CA GLU A 21 3.97 3.47 -19.01
C GLU A 21 4.69 4.81 -19.17
N LYS A 22 5.99 4.86 -18.86
CA LYS A 22 6.83 6.06 -18.91
C LYS A 22 6.85 6.66 -20.33
N THR A 23 5.86 7.46 -20.71
CA THR A 23 5.84 8.18 -21.98
C THR A 23 6.63 9.49 -21.84
N LYS A 24 7.40 9.78 -22.89
CA LYS A 24 8.42 10.84 -22.94
C LYS A 24 7.84 12.20 -22.62
N LYS A 25 8.63 13.01 -21.88
CA LYS A 25 8.45 14.43 -21.52
C LYS A 25 7.60 15.21 -22.53
N GLY A 26 6.29 15.22 -22.32
CA GLY A 26 5.31 16.10 -22.96
C GLY A 26 4.81 17.12 -21.96
N ARG A 27 4.39 18.28 -22.47
CA ARG A 27 3.89 19.43 -21.70
C ARG A 27 2.85 18.98 -20.67
N TRP A 28 3.05 19.35 -19.39
CA TRP A 28 2.19 19.00 -18.27
C TRP A 28 0.74 19.45 -18.52
N SER A 29 -0.10 18.53 -18.95
CA SER A 29 -1.55 18.66 -18.96
C SER A 29 -2.07 17.81 -17.81
N PHE A 30 -2.15 18.39 -16.61
CA PHE A 30 -2.85 17.74 -15.51
C PHE A 30 -4.33 17.75 -15.88
N SER A 31 -4.90 16.62 -16.31
CA SER A 31 -6.35 16.51 -16.40
C SER A 31 -6.86 16.06 -15.04
N ASP A 32 -7.79 16.81 -14.44
CA ASP A 32 -8.36 16.49 -13.13
C ASP A 32 -8.92 15.06 -13.09
N GLY A 33 -9.43 14.56 -14.22
CA GLY A 33 -9.97 13.20 -14.35
C GLY A 33 -8.95 12.07 -14.22
N GLU A 34 -7.66 12.28 -14.52
CA GLU A 34 -6.63 11.24 -14.32
C GLU A 34 -6.27 11.09 -12.84
N PHE A 35 -6.19 12.22 -12.12
CA PHE A 35 -5.96 12.23 -10.69
C PHE A 35 -7.09 11.52 -9.95
N GLU A 36 -8.35 11.83 -10.28
CA GLU A 36 -9.53 11.20 -9.69
C GLU A 36 -9.59 9.70 -9.95
N LYS A 37 -9.29 9.25 -11.18
CA LYS A 37 -9.24 7.82 -11.52
C LYS A 37 -8.18 7.08 -10.72
N LYS A 38 -6.98 7.66 -10.60
CA LYS A 38 -5.89 7.10 -9.78
C LYS A 38 -6.31 7.00 -8.31
N GLN A 39 -6.88 8.07 -7.75
CA GLN A 39 -7.29 8.08 -6.36
C GLN A 39 -8.39 7.05 -6.10
N THR A 40 -9.39 6.97 -6.98
CA THR A 40 -10.45 5.94 -6.93
C THR A 40 -9.84 4.54 -6.98
N HIS A 41 -8.88 4.29 -7.89
CA HIS A 41 -8.19 3.01 -8.00
C HIS A 41 -7.47 2.65 -6.69
N ASN A 42 -6.65 3.55 -6.15
CA ASN A 42 -5.92 3.32 -4.91
C ASN A 42 -6.85 3.10 -3.70
N ASN A 43 -7.97 3.83 -3.63
CA ASN A 43 -8.98 3.64 -2.59
C ASN A 43 -9.63 2.25 -2.69
N LEU A 44 -9.91 1.77 -3.91
CA LEU A 44 -10.44 0.42 -4.12
C LEU A 44 -9.42 -0.65 -3.74
N VAL A 45 -8.14 -0.42 -4.02
CA VAL A 45 -7.06 -1.33 -3.60
C VAL A 45 -6.97 -1.40 -2.08
N GLU A 46 -7.01 -0.27 -1.39
CA GLU A 46 -7.04 -0.23 0.06
C GLU A 46 -8.30 -0.91 0.64
N LEU A 47 -9.46 -0.72 0.00
CA LEU A 47 -10.69 -1.43 0.41
C LEU A 47 -10.53 -2.95 0.31
N VAL A 48 -9.93 -3.47 -0.77
CA VAL A 48 -9.64 -4.90 -0.90
C VAL A 48 -8.66 -5.35 0.18
N PHE A 49 -7.61 -4.58 0.45
CA PHE A 49 -6.67 -4.86 1.53
C PHE A 49 -7.40 -5.01 2.87
N ARG A 50 -8.26 -4.04 3.23
CA ARG A 50 -9.01 -4.05 4.49
C ARG A 50 -10.01 -5.22 4.58
N LEU A 51 -10.58 -5.65 3.45
CA LEU A 51 -11.44 -6.84 3.40
C LEU A 51 -10.66 -8.15 3.58
N TYR A 52 -9.41 -8.22 3.11
CA TYR A 52 -8.53 -9.35 3.41
C TYR A 52 -8.09 -9.34 4.87
N ALA A 53 -7.70 -8.18 5.39
CA ALA A 53 -7.30 -8.00 6.78
C ALA A 53 -8.43 -8.39 7.76
N SER A 54 -9.69 -8.06 7.46
CA SER A 54 -10.83 -8.46 8.30
C SER A 54 -11.08 -9.98 8.35
N LEU A 55 -10.48 -10.73 7.42
CA LEU A 55 -10.47 -12.19 7.39
C LEU A 55 -9.16 -12.78 7.94
N PHE A 56 -8.27 -11.96 8.51
CA PHE A 56 -6.92 -12.34 8.93
C PHE A 56 -6.02 -12.85 7.79
N GLU A 57 -6.38 -12.57 6.53
CA GLU A 57 -5.65 -12.95 5.31
C GLU A 57 -4.62 -11.85 4.94
N PHE A 58 -3.73 -11.50 5.87
CA PHE A 58 -2.82 -10.35 5.69
C PHE A 58 -1.79 -10.53 4.58
N LYS A 59 -1.30 -11.77 4.37
CA LYS A 59 -0.34 -12.06 3.30
C LYS A 59 -0.97 -11.80 1.93
N GLU A 60 -2.19 -12.26 1.73
CA GLU A 60 -2.97 -11.98 0.52
C GLU A 60 -3.26 -10.49 0.37
N ALA A 61 -3.49 -9.79 1.49
CA ALA A 61 -3.69 -8.34 1.51
C ALA A 61 -2.43 -7.59 1.02
N THR A 62 -1.26 -7.87 1.59
CA THR A 62 0.00 -7.18 1.24
C THR A 62 0.42 -7.47 -0.19
N VAL A 63 0.32 -8.72 -0.64
CA VAL A 63 0.57 -9.10 -2.05
C VAL A 63 -0.34 -8.30 -2.98
N PHE A 64 -1.65 -8.29 -2.71
CA PHE A 64 -2.60 -7.56 -3.54
C PHE A 64 -2.31 -6.06 -3.58
N PHE A 65 -1.98 -5.45 -2.44
CA PHE A 65 -1.63 -4.03 -2.35
C PHE A 65 -0.35 -3.73 -3.13
N ASN A 66 0.70 -4.53 -2.96
CA ASN A 66 1.97 -4.35 -3.66
C ASN A 66 1.84 -4.51 -5.18
N GLU A 67 0.94 -5.37 -5.66
CA GLU A 67 0.69 -5.53 -7.10
C GLU A 67 -0.16 -4.39 -7.69
N ASN A 68 -1.14 -3.87 -6.93
CA ASN A 68 -2.20 -3.04 -7.50
C ASN A 68 -2.15 -1.58 -7.07
N TYR A 69 -1.56 -1.25 -5.92
CA TYR A 69 -1.51 0.14 -5.45
C TYR A 69 -0.54 0.95 -6.31
N TYR A 70 -1.04 2.02 -6.93
CA TYR A 70 -0.24 2.83 -7.84
C TYR A 70 0.39 4.02 -7.13
N ASN A 71 1.72 4.02 -7.06
CA ASN A 71 2.53 5.18 -6.76
C ASN A 71 3.82 5.13 -7.59
N ARG A 72 4.30 6.28 -8.06
CA ARG A 72 5.58 6.35 -8.79
C ARG A 72 6.78 6.24 -7.86
N ASN A 73 6.58 6.54 -6.58
CA ASN A 73 7.59 6.47 -5.56
C ASN A 73 7.29 5.26 -4.65
N GLU A 74 8.12 4.23 -4.75
CA GLU A 74 8.01 3.00 -3.95
C GLU A 74 8.16 3.28 -2.45
N GLU A 75 8.94 4.28 -2.05
CA GLU A 75 9.04 4.69 -0.65
C GLU A 75 7.70 5.23 -0.13
N ILE A 76 6.98 6.02 -0.92
CA ILE A 76 5.66 6.52 -0.53
C ILE A 76 4.65 5.37 -0.46
N LYS A 77 4.73 4.42 -1.40
CA LYS A 77 3.88 3.23 -1.38
C LYS A 77 4.12 2.39 -0.13
N LEU A 78 5.38 2.17 0.24
CA LEU A 78 5.76 1.51 1.48
C LEU A 78 5.17 2.25 2.70
N TYR A 79 5.37 3.57 2.80
CA TYR A 79 4.82 4.37 3.90
C TYR A 79 3.30 4.18 4.06
N LEU A 80 2.57 4.16 2.94
CA LEU A 80 1.11 3.98 2.96
C LEU A 80 0.71 2.56 3.40
N LEU A 81 1.42 1.54 2.95
CA LEU A 81 1.20 0.16 3.41
C LEU A 81 1.43 0.04 4.92
N ILE A 82 2.55 0.56 5.41
CA ILE A 82 2.88 0.52 6.84
C ILE A 82 1.85 1.32 7.65
N ARG A 83 1.37 2.45 7.16
CA ARG A 83 0.30 3.21 7.84
C ARG A 83 -0.98 2.39 8.00
N ILE A 84 -1.42 1.68 6.95
CA ILE A 84 -2.60 0.83 7.04
C ILE A 84 -2.40 -0.29 8.05
N LEU A 85 -1.23 -0.95 8.02
CA LEU A 85 -0.89 -2.01 8.97
C LEU A 85 -0.77 -1.48 10.41
N PHE A 86 -0.27 -0.26 10.59
CA PHE A 86 -0.15 0.41 11.87
C PHE A 86 -1.54 0.69 12.47
N ASP A 87 -2.47 1.20 11.66
CA ASP A 87 -3.87 1.41 12.08
C ASP A 87 -4.56 0.09 12.48
N LEU A 88 -4.10 -1.04 11.92
CA LEU A 88 -4.59 -2.39 12.25
C LEU A 88 -3.80 -3.06 13.39
N ASN A 89 -2.79 -2.39 13.95
CA ASN A 89 -1.92 -2.89 15.01
C ASN A 89 -1.13 -4.17 14.65
N GLU A 90 -0.77 -4.33 13.37
CA GLU A 90 -0.12 -5.53 12.82
C GLU A 90 1.41 -5.44 12.82
N LYS A 91 2.01 -5.36 14.02
CA LYS A 91 3.45 -5.11 14.20
C LYS A 91 4.39 -6.11 13.49
N GLU A 92 4.02 -7.39 13.48
CA GLU A 92 4.86 -8.44 12.89
C GLU A 92 4.94 -8.29 11.36
N ILE A 93 3.83 -7.92 10.74
CA ILE A 93 3.76 -7.69 9.29
C ILE A 93 4.47 -6.39 8.94
N ILE A 94 4.34 -5.34 9.76
CA ILE A 94 5.08 -4.09 9.59
C ILE A 94 6.59 -4.36 9.55
N LYS A 95 7.09 -5.16 10.49
CA LYS A 95 8.51 -5.53 10.54
C LYS A 95 8.94 -6.23 9.26
N GLN A 96 8.19 -7.26 8.83
CA GLN A 96 8.50 -8.03 7.63
C GLN A 96 8.56 -7.15 6.37
N GLU A 97 7.57 -6.28 6.16
CA GLU A 97 7.51 -5.42 4.98
C GLU A 97 8.63 -4.36 5.00
N LEU A 98 9.00 -3.83 6.18
CA LEU A 98 10.12 -2.88 6.29
C LEU A 98 11.48 -3.55 6.04
N GLU A 99 11.71 -4.74 6.59
CA GLU A 99 12.95 -5.50 6.34
C GLU A 99 13.07 -5.86 4.87
N ALA A 100 12.01 -6.38 4.25
CA ALA A 100 11.99 -6.70 2.82
C ALA A 100 12.21 -5.46 1.92
N ALA A 101 11.64 -4.31 2.30
CA ALA A 101 11.85 -3.06 1.57
C ALA A 101 13.32 -2.60 1.64
N ILE A 102 13.95 -2.71 2.81
CA ILE A 102 15.37 -2.36 2.99
C ILE A 102 16.26 -3.30 2.17
N GLU A 103 15.97 -4.61 2.19
CA GLU A 103 16.71 -5.62 1.42
C GLU A 103 16.61 -5.39 -0.10
N THR A 104 15.47 -4.90 -0.57
CA THR A 104 15.25 -4.56 -1.99
C THR A 104 15.80 -3.19 -2.38
N GLY A 105 16.42 -2.46 -1.44
CA GLY A 105 17.08 -1.18 -1.69
C GLY A 105 16.15 0.04 -1.62
N ILE A 106 14.91 -0.13 -1.17
CA ILE A 106 14.04 1.01 -0.83
C ILE A 106 14.58 1.62 0.46
N LYS A 107 14.76 2.94 0.48
CA LYS A 107 15.20 3.67 1.66
C LYS A 107 13.98 4.19 2.42
N PRO A 108 13.56 3.57 3.55
CA PRO A 108 12.42 4.05 4.32
C PRO A 108 12.73 5.40 4.97
N ARG A 109 11.69 6.19 5.26
CA ARG A 109 11.82 7.41 6.09
C ARG A 109 12.26 7.07 7.52
N GLU A 110 12.87 8.05 8.17
CA GLU A 110 13.32 7.97 9.56
C GLU A 110 12.20 7.55 10.54
N SER A 111 10.97 7.99 10.32
CA SER A 111 9.82 7.56 11.13
C SER A 111 9.59 6.04 11.04
N LEU A 112 9.68 5.46 9.84
CA LEU A 112 9.54 4.02 9.63
C LEU A 112 10.69 3.24 10.27
N LEU A 113 11.91 3.76 10.20
CA LEU A 113 13.08 3.16 10.88
C LEU A 113 12.93 3.21 12.41
N THR A 114 12.33 4.28 12.94
CA THR A 114 12.04 4.41 14.38
C THR A 114 11.03 3.36 14.84
N ILE A 115 9.99 3.11 14.04
CA ILE A 115 9.01 2.05 14.29
C ILE A 115 9.71 0.69 14.26
N LEU A 116 10.49 0.40 13.22
CA LEU A 116 11.24 -0.87 13.10
C LEU A 116 12.16 -1.09 14.32
N ASN A 117 12.86 -0.04 14.75
CA ASN A 117 13.72 -0.09 15.93
C ASN A 117 12.93 -0.38 17.22
N SER A 118 11.75 0.22 17.38
CA SER A 118 10.88 0.00 18.55
C SER A 118 10.36 -1.44 18.59
N ILE A 119 9.97 -1.99 17.44
CA ILE A 119 9.54 -3.39 17.31
C ILE A 119 10.72 -4.33 17.60
N ASN A 120 11.92 -4.04 17.08
CA ASN A 120 13.08 -4.91 17.27
C ASN A 120 13.64 -4.90 18.70
N LYS A 121 13.61 -3.75 19.39
CA LYS A 121 14.15 -3.63 20.75
C LYS A 121 13.16 -4.09 21.81
N ASP A 122 11.93 -3.58 21.73
CA ASP A 122 10.97 -3.67 22.82
C ASP A 122 9.77 -4.56 22.47
N ASN A 123 9.69 -5.06 21.23
CA ASN A 123 8.54 -5.80 20.70
C ASN A 123 7.21 -5.02 20.82
N ILE A 124 7.30 -3.69 20.70
CA ILE A 124 6.17 -2.76 20.88
C ILE A 124 5.98 -1.95 19.60
N LEU A 125 4.72 -1.76 19.22
CA LEU A 125 4.33 -0.76 18.24
C LEU A 125 4.18 0.59 18.96
N PRO A 126 4.86 1.67 18.53
CA PRO A 126 4.72 2.97 19.16
C PRO A 126 3.29 3.51 19.02
N ARG A 127 2.92 4.50 19.83
CA ARG A 127 1.57 5.10 19.78
C ARG A 127 1.32 5.98 18.56
N TYR A 128 2.39 6.46 17.94
CA TYR A 128 2.37 7.38 16.81
C TYR A 128 3.43 6.95 15.79
N MET A 129 3.16 7.23 14.52
CA MET A 129 4.12 7.08 13.42
C MET A 129 4.92 8.36 13.20
#